data_AF-A0A973Z3J6-F1
#
_entry.id   AF-A0A973Z3J6-F1
#
_cell.length_a   1.000
_cell.length_b   1.000
_cell.length_c   1.000
_cell.angle_alpha   90.00
_cell.angle_beta   90.00
_cell.angle_gamma   90.00
#
_symmetry.space_group_name_H-M   'P 1'
#
loop_
_entity.id
_entity.type
_entity.pdbx_description
1 polymer ?
#
loop_
_entity_poly.entity_id
_entity_poly.type
_entity_poly.pdbx_seq_one_letter_code
_entity_poly.pdbx_strand_id
1 'polypeptide(L)'
;LAGIASDVGMQPMIQIGEPWWWVKADGSICIYDDAAKAALGGSPVEIANVRASLTSSQVALLDQAGVLLASSTASITDAARAAAPTVKTLLLTYLPGSLDLAAPELKRANLPIGWARPAFDILQIEDYEWVTAGRDALRMRARTAVEERLGYPRSEQHYLSGFVADPADRAQWPAILDAALEASTLGVPEVFIWALPQVLRDNLTIFGEERELNPFDDVLFPIEIGAEASVSPGFSTSVVTSASGHEWRNVNWQQARLRFDAGPGVRGDSELETLIAFFRARRGPAVGFRFHDPYDHSSNGMTGIPGANDQQIGSGDGVLTRFKLSKAYGEGEVRRITRPVPGSVRVAIGGVEQQMGWAVAAGGVILFDTPPASGDQVTAGFLFDVPVRFADDRIEINRATFLAGEAPSVSLVEIREDA
;
A
#
# COMPACT_ATOMS: atom_id res chain seq x y z
N LEU A 1 14.55 -23.03 27.04
CA LEU A 1 14.58 -22.43 25.68
C LEU A 1 15.60 -21.29 25.60
N ALA A 2 15.47 -20.23 26.40
CA ALA A 2 16.43 -19.12 26.41
C ALA A 2 17.90 -19.56 26.67
N GLY A 3 18.14 -20.43 27.65
CA GLY A 3 19.47 -21.01 27.88
C GLY A 3 20.02 -21.76 26.66
N ILE A 4 19.20 -22.61 26.03
CA ILE A 4 19.59 -23.36 24.82
C ILE A 4 19.99 -22.41 23.68
N ALA A 5 19.23 -21.33 23.46
CA ALA A 5 19.56 -20.32 22.44
C ALA A 5 20.89 -19.62 22.74
N SER A 6 21.13 -19.29 24.01
CA SER A 6 22.39 -18.71 24.47
C SER A 6 23.58 -19.67 24.27
N ASP A 7 23.40 -20.96 24.56
CA ASP A 7 24.45 -21.98 24.45
C ASP A 7 24.94 -22.18 23.00
N VAL A 8 24.08 -21.92 22.01
CA VAL A 8 24.42 -21.98 20.58
C VAL A 8 24.80 -20.61 19.99
N GLY A 9 25.00 -19.59 20.82
CA GLY A 9 25.44 -18.26 20.40
C GLY A 9 24.38 -17.41 19.70
N MET A 10 23.09 -17.77 19.79
CA MET A 10 21.99 -16.95 19.30
C MET A 10 21.57 -15.93 20.36
N GLN A 11 20.99 -14.80 19.93
CA GLN A 11 20.34 -13.86 20.86
C GLN A 11 19.11 -14.54 21.50
N PRO A 12 19.10 -14.81 22.81
CA PRO A 12 17.96 -15.44 23.44
C PRO A 12 16.76 -14.49 23.44
N MET A 13 15.59 -15.03 23.08
CA MET A 13 14.31 -14.32 23.10
C MET A 13 13.24 -15.25 23.69
N ILE A 14 12.32 -14.70 24.47
CA ILE A 14 11.14 -15.41 24.95
C ILE A 14 9.89 -14.55 24.72
N GLN A 15 8.94 -15.12 23.99
CA GLN A 15 7.61 -14.54 23.82
C GLN A 15 6.66 -15.21 24.82
N ILE A 16 5.92 -14.41 25.57
CA ILE A 16 4.75 -14.87 26.33
C ILE A 16 3.52 -14.60 25.46
N GLY A 17 3.03 -15.68 24.84
CA GLY A 17 1.83 -15.69 23.99
C GLY A 17 0.59 -16.09 24.78
N GLU A 18 -0.57 -15.52 24.41
CA GLU A 18 -1.89 -15.84 24.96
C GLU A 18 -2.02 -15.84 26.49
N PRO A 19 -1.43 -14.89 27.23
CA PRO A 19 -1.44 -14.97 28.69
C PRO A 19 -2.78 -14.54 29.32
N TRP A 20 -3.80 -14.17 28.55
CA TRP A 20 -5.03 -13.58 29.09
C TRP A 20 -6.04 -14.59 29.66
N TRP A 21 -6.93 -14.09 30.50
CA TRP A 21 -8.10 -14.80 30.98
C TRP A 21 -9.12 -14.96 29.86
N TRP A 22 -9.33 -16.20 29.41
CA TRP A 22 -10.26 -16.52 28.32
C TRP A 22 -11.70 -16.15 28.67
N VAL A 23 -12.43 -15.66 27.67
CA VAL A 23 -13.87 -15.41 27.77
C VAL A 23 -14.57 -16.34 26.79
N LYS A 24 -15.53 -17.11 27.30
CA LYS A 24 -16.35 -18.01 26.50
C LYS A 24 -17.33 -17.24 25.62
N ALA A 25 -17.89 -17.92 24.61
CA ALA A 25 -18.85 -17.30 23.68
C ALA A 25 -20.06 -16.66 24.40
N ASP A 26 -20.50 -17.27 25.52
CA ASP A 26 -21.58 -16.77 26.38
C ASP A 26 -21.22 -15.52 27.21
N GLY A 27 -19.96 -15.08 27.17
CA GLY A 27 -19.44 -13.93 27.92
C GLY A 27 -18.90 -14.27 29.30
N SER A 28 -18.91 -15.55 29.73
CA SER A 28 -18.34 -15.95 31.01
C SER A 28 -16.81 -16.00 30.95
N ILE A 29 -16.16 -15.45 31.97
CA ILE A 29 -14.69 -15.38 32.07
C ILE A 29 -14.12 -16.59 32.82
N CYS A 30 -13.03 -17.15 32.31
CA CYS A 30 -12.35 -18.32 32.85
C CYS A 30 -11.32 -17.92 33.92
N ILE A 31 -11.79 -17.52 35.11
CA ILE A 31 -10.95 -17.11 36.28
C ILE A 31 -11.29 -17.90 37.55
N TYR A 32 -11.92 -19.08 37.40
CA TYR A 32 -12.56 -19.81 38.50
C TYR A 32 -12.06 -21.25 38.66
N ASP A 33 -10.91 -21.60 38.08
CA ASP A 33 -10.21 -22.83 38.46
C ASP A 33 -9.72 -22.75 39.91
N ASP A 34 -9.35 -23.89 40.48
CA ASP A 34 -9.02 -23.97 41.92
C ASP A 34 -7.80 -23.10 42.29
N ALA A 35 -6.82 -22.97 41.39
CA ALA A 35 -5.65 -22.14 41.64
C ALA A 35 -6.00 -20.65 41.59
N ALA A 36 -6.77 -20.23 40.58
CA ALA A 36 -7.25 -18.86 40.47
C ALA A 36 -8.14 -18.48 41.66
N LYS A 37 -9.09 -19.34 42.06
CA LYS A 37 -9.92 -19.12 43.26
C LYS A 37 -9.06 -18.94 44.50
N ALA A 38 -8.09 -19.82 44.74
CA ALA A 38 -7.19 -19.71 45.89
C ALA A 38 -6.42 -18.38 45.91
N ALA A 39 -5.92 -17.94 44.74
CA ALA A 39 -5.22 -16.67 44.60
C ALA A 39 -6.13 -15.44 44.74
N LEU A 40 -7.42 -15.57 44.39
CA LEU A 40 -8.43 -14.50 44.40
C LEU A 40 -9.33 -14.53 45.65
N GLY A 41 -8.79 -14.98 46.79
CA GLY A 41 -9.47 -14.95 48.08
C GLY A 41 -10.39 -16.14 48.38
N GLY A 42 -10.24 -17.26 47.66
CA GLY A 42 -10.92 -18.54 47.87
C GLY A 42 -12.34 -18.60 47.32
N SER A 43 -13.14 -17.54 47.47
CA SER A 43 -14.52 -17.45 46.97
C SER A 43 -14.74 -16.12 46.24
N PRO A 44 -14.09 -15.94 45.07
CA PRO A 44 -14.23 -14.72 44.28
C PRO A 44 -15.69 -14.51 43.84
N VAL A 45 -16.10 -13.24 43.73
CA VAL A 45 -17.45 -12.89 43.23
C VAL A 45 -17.65 -13.42 41.81
N GLU A 46 -18.86 -13.92 41.54
CA GLU A 46 -19.18 -14.45 40.21
C GLU A 46 -19.37 -13.33 39.19
N ILE A 47 -18.75 -13.50 38.01
CA ILE A 47 -18.94 -12.68 36.81
C ILE A 47 -19.50 -13.63 35.74
N ALA A 48 -20.83 -13.74 35.72
CA ALA A 48 -21.52 -14.59 34.76
C ALA A 48 -21.32 -14.12 33.31
N ASN A 49 -21.24 -12.81 33.09
CA ASN A 49 -21.01 -12.22 31.77
C ASN A 49 -20.24 -10.89 31.88
N VAL A 50 -19.05 -10.83 31.28
CA VAL A 50 -18.20 -9.61 31.27
C VAL A 50 -18.78 -8.47 30.41
N ARG A 51 -19.76 -8.77 29.55
CA ARG A 51 -20.44 -7.80 28.70
C ARG A 51 -21.67 -7.17 29.36
N ALA A 52 -22.03 -7.62 30.57
CA ALA A 52 -23.07 -7.00 31.38
C ALA A 52 -22.53 -5.78 32.15
N SER A 53 -23.43 -4.99 32.73
CA SER A 53 -23.04 -3.96 33.70
C SER A 53 -22.48 -4.64 34.96
N LEU A 54 -21.20 -4.43 35.23
CA LEU A 54 -20.51 -5.04 36.37
C LEU A 54 -20.67 -4.18 37.63
N THR A 55 -20.81 -4.85 38.76
CA THR A 55 -20.77 -4.21 40.08
C THR A 55 -19.34 -3.81 40.45
N SER A 56 -19.18 -2.93 41.43
CA SER A 56 -17.85 -2.51 41.90
C SER A 56 -17.00 -3.67 42.41
N SER A 57 -17.60 -4.71 43.00
CA SER A 57 -16.86 -5.89 43.47
C SER A 57 -16.40 -6.77 42.31
N GLN A 58 -17.20 -6.90 41.25
CA GLN A 58 -16.82 -7.61 40.02
C GLN A 58 -15.70 -6.87 39.28
N VAL A 59 -15.77 -5.54 39.20
CA VAL A 59 -14.68 -4.72 38.65
C VAL A 59 -13.40 -4.90 39.46
N ALA A 60 -13.48 -4.87 40.80
CA ALA A 60 -12.32 -5.11 41.67
C ALA A 60 -11.73 -6.52 41.49
N LEU A 61 -12.55 -7.53 41.20
CA LEU A 61 -12.07 -8.87 40.88
C LEU A 61 -11.27 -8.88 39.57
N LEU A 62 -11.70 -8.15 38.54
CA LEU A 62 -10.94 -8.02 37.29
C LEU A 62 -9.61 -7.29 37.51
N ASP A 63 -9.57 -6.26 38.36
CA ASP A 63 -8.31 -5.61 38.74
C ASP A 63 -7.36 -6.59 39.45
N GLN A 64 -7.86 -7.42 40.37
CA GLN A 64 -7.07 -8.46 41.05
C GLN A 64 -6.56 -9.53 40.07
N ALA A 65 -7.41 -9.98 39.15
CA ALA A 65 -7.03 -10.93 38.09
C ALA A 65 -5.93 -10.35 37.19
N GLY A 66 -5.96 -9.04 36.91
CA GLY A 66 -4.90 -8.34 36.19
C GLY A 66 -3.57 -8.30 36.94
N VAL A 67 -3.60 -8.03 38.25
CA VAL A 67 -2.40 -8.07 39.10
C VAL A 67 -1.81 -9.48 39.13
N LEU A 68 -2.64 -10.50 39.29
CA LEU A 68 -2.23 -11.90 39.27
C LEU A 68 -1.58 -12.26 37.94
N LEU A 69 -2.18 -11.82 36.83
CA LEU A 69 -1.66 -12.05 35.50
C LEU A 69 -0.29 -11.38 35.30
N ALA A 70 -0.16 -10.11 35.66
CA ALA A 70 1.12 -9.40 35.57
C ALA A 70 2.21 -10.12 36.38
N SER A 71 1.91 -10.55 37.62
CA SER A 71 2.85 -11.29 38.46
C SER A 71 3.26 -12.64 37.87
N SER A 72 2.32 -13.36 37.25
CA SER A 72 2.60 -14.62 36.57
C SER A 72 3.58 -14.42 35.41
N THR A 73 3.31 -13.43 34.55
CA THR A 73 4.19 -13.13 33.42
C THR A 73 5.57 -12.62 33.85
N ALA A 74 5.65 -11.83 34.94
CA ALA A 74 6.92 -11.39 35.51
C ALA A 74 7.76 -12.57 36.03
N SER A 75 7.13 -13.56 36.65
CA SER A 75 7.80 -14.78 37.13
C SER A 75 8.43 -15.57 35.98
N ILE A 76 7.76 -15.63 34.82
CA ILE A 76 8.30 -16.26 33.60
C ILE A 76 9.51 -15.47 33.09
N THR A 77 9.44 -14.14 33.06
CA THR A 77 10.57 -13.31 32.62
C THR A 77 11.76 -13.42 33.55
N ASP A 78 11.53 -13.48 34.86
CA ASP A 78 12.60 -13.64 35.87
C ASP A 78 13.30 -14.99 35.70
N ALA A 79 12.54 -16.06 35.51
CA ALA A 79 13.09 -17.39 35.23
C ALA A 79 13.90 -17.41 33.92
N ALA A 80 13.42 -16.72 32.87
CA ALA A 80 14.15 -16.61 31.61
C ALA A 80 15.46 -15.82 31.77
N ARG A 81 15.45 -14.69 32.47
CA ARG A 81 16.64 -13.87 32.74
C ARG A 81 17.65 -14.61 33.62
N ALA A 82 17.19 -15.40 34.59
CA ALA A 82 18.05 -16.25 35.40
C ALA A 82 18.76 -17.33 34.56
N ALA A 83 18.07 -17.90 33.55
CA ALA A 83 18.65 -18.89 32.65
C ALA A 83 19.55 -18.27 31.55
N ALA A 84 19.25 -17.05 31.12
CA ALA A 84 20.00 -16.33 30.09
C ALA A 84 19.92 -14.81 30.35
N PRO A 85 20.94 -14.19 30.97
CA PRO A 85 20.88 -12.78 31.39
C PRO A 85 20.64 -11.77 30.25
N THR A 86 21.01 -12.12 29.02
CA THR A 86 20.84 -11.28 27.83
C THR A 86 19.50 -11.49 27.12
N VAL A 87 18.58 -12.30 27.67
CA VAL A 87 17.29 -12.61 27.04
C VAL A 87 16.46 -11.34 26.80
N LYS A 88 15.91 -11.21 25.60
CA LYS A 88 14.85 -10.25 25.31
C LYS A 88 13.49 -10.87 25.65
N THR A 89 12.67 -10.15 26.39
CA THR A 89 11.32 -10.58 26.76
C THR A 89 10.29 -9.87 25.88
N LEU A 90 9.37 -10.65 25.31
CA LEU A 90 8.31 -10.17 24.44
C LEU A 90 6.95 -10.56 25.02
N LEU A 91 5.98 -9.67 24.93
CA LEU A 91 4.62 -9.91 25.39
C LEU A 91 3.65 -9.74 24.22
N LEU A 92 2.86 -10.77 23.91
CA LEU A 92 1.82 -10.70 22.88
C LEU A 92 0.45 -10.42 23.51
N THR A 93 -0.27 -9.44 22.95
CA THR A 93 -1.65 -9.14 23.36
C THR A 93 -2.62 -9.15 22.18
N TYR A 94 -3.71 -9.91 22.34
CA TYR A 94 -4.86 -9.92 21.45
C TYR A 94 -5.81 -8.77 21.79
N LEU A 95 -5.77 -7.71 20.97
CA LEU A 95 -6.57 -6.51 21.22
C LEU A 95 -8.08 -6.74 21.09
N PRO A 96 -8.60 -7.52 20.10
CA PRO A 96 -10.03 -7.75 19.98
C PRO A 96 -10.67 -8.34 21.22
N GLY A 97 -9.97 -9.26 21.90
CA GLY A 97 -10.42 -9.80 23.19
C GLY A 97 -10.18 -8.83 24.35
N SER A 98 -9.00 -8.21 24.43
CA SER A 98 -8.61 -7.40 25.58
C SER A 98 -9.31 -6.03 25.64
N LEU A 99 -9.75 -5.52 24.49
CA LEU A 99 -10.41 -4.24 24.30
C LEU A 99 -11.79 -4.41 23.62
N ASP A 100 -12.48 -5.52 23.90
CA ASP A 100 -13.86 -5.75 23.45
C ASP A 100 -14.75 -4.57 23.89
N LEU A 101 -15.36 -3.89 22.92
CA LEU A 101 -16.26 -2.76 23.17
C LEU A 101 -17.51 -3.17 23.97
N ALA A 102 -17.92 -4.43 23.87
CA ALA A 102 -19.02 -4.97 24.64
C ALA A 102 -18.62 -5.28 26.10
N ALA A 103 -17.31 -5.42 26.40
CA ALA A 103 -16.78 -5.74 27.72
C ALA A 103 -15.70 -4.72 28.17
N PRO A 104 -16.06 -3.43 28.34
CA PRO A 104 -15.08 -2.35 28.54
C PRO A 104 -14.19 -2.50 29.79
N GLU A 105 -14.64 -3.26 30.79
CA GLU A 105 -13.89 -3.51 32.03
C GLU A 105 -12.88 -4.66 31.88
N LEU A 106 -12.95 -5.50 30.84
CA LEU A 106 -12.11 -6.69 30.66
C LEU A 106 -10.62 -6.36 30.53
N LYS A 107 -10.28 -5.18 30.00
CA LYS A 107 -8.91 -4.65 29.92
C LYS A 107 -8.19 -4.58 31.27
N ARG A 108 -8.93 -4.57 32.39
CA ARG A 108 -8.35 -4.62 33.74
C ARG A 108 -7.66 -5.95 34.00
N ALA A 109 -8.31 -7.04 33.60
CA ALA A 109 -7.80 -8.39 33.77
C ALA A 109 -6.80 -8.77 32.67
N ASN A 110 -7.07 -8.38 31.42
CA ASN A 110 -6.35 -8.89 30.24
C ASN A 110 -5.37 -7.89 29.59
N LEU A 111 -5.30 -6.66 30.10
CA LEU A 111 -4.29 -5.68 29.71
C LEU A 111 -3.78 -4.93 30.97
N PRO A 112 -3.26 -5.63 31.99
CA PRO A 112 -2.92 -5.03 33.27
C PRO A 112 -1.81 -3.97 33.18
N ILE A 113 -1.86 -2.97 34.06
CA ILE A 113 -0.85 -1.89 34.08
C ILE A 113 0.54 -2.40 34.45
N GLY A 114 0.64 -3.56 35.10
CA GLY A 114 1.92 -4.20 35.41
C GLY A 114 2.70 -4.64 34.16
N TRP A 115 2.09 -4.64 32.98
CA TRP A 115 2.77 -4.84 31.71
C TRP A 115 3.34 -3.56 31.10
N ALA A 116 3.04 -2.39 31.67
CA ALA A 116 3.55 -1.13 31.16
C ALA A 116 5.08 -1.12 31.12
N ARG A 117 5.64 -0.39 30.16
CA ARG A 117 7.07 -0.24 29.97
C ARG A 117 7.74 0.19 31.29
N PRO A 118 8.86 -0.45 31.70
CA PRO A 118 9.71 -1.37 30.94
C PRO A 118 9.55 -2.85 31.31
N ALA A 119 8.33 -3.34 31.65
CA ALA A 119 8.14 -4.72 32.08
C ALA A 119 8.62 -5.77 31.05
N PHE A 120 8.49 -5.47 29.75
CA PHE A 120 8.99 -6.27 28.65
C PHE A 120 9.95 -5.44 27.78
N ASP A 121 10.80 -6.12 27.02
CA ASP A 121 11.66 -5.45 26.03
C ASP A 121 10.87 -5.07 24.77
N ILE A 122 9.88 -5.87 24.37
CA ILE A 122 9.03 -5.62 23.20
C ILE A 122 7.56 -5.95 23.51
N LEU A 123 6.65 -5.04 23.14
CA LEU A 123 5.21 -5.30 23.11
C LEU A 123 4.77 -5.76 21.72
N GLN A 124 4.14 -6.91 21.61
CA GLN A 124 3.61 -7.44 20.37
C GLN A 124 2.10 -7.30 20.33
N ILE A 125 1.59 -6.73 19.25
CA ILE A 125 0.17 -6.45 19.07
C ILE A 125 -0.37 -7.32 17.95
N GLU A 126 -1.53 -7.91 18.20
CA GLU A 126 -2.34 -8.56 17.17
C GLU A 126 -3.80 -8.09 17.25
N ASP A 127 -4.36 -7.79 16.08
CA ASP A 127 -5.73 -7.29 15.92
C ASP A 127 -6.42 -7.84 14.67
N TYR A 128 -5.98 -9.02 14.22
CA TYR A 128 -6.32 -9.59 12.92
C TYR A 128 -7.83 -9.80 12.70
N GLU A 129 -8.62 -10.07 13.74
CA GLU A 129 -10.09 -10.17 13.61
C GLU A 129 -10.70 -8.84 13.15
N TRP A 130 -10.16 -7.72 13.63
CA TRP A 130 -10.59 -6.40 13.19
C TRP A 130 -10.08 -6.07 11.79
N VAL A 131 -8.89 -6.56 11.41
CA VAL A 131 -8.36 -6.44 10.05
C VAL A 131 -9.28 -7.15 9.07
N THR A 132 -9.57 -8.44 9.30
CA THR A 132 -10.39 -9.25 8.39
C THR A 132 -11.86 -8.83 8.37
N ALA A 133 -12.35 -8.17 9.44
CA ALA A 133 -13.70 -7.60 9.50
C ALA A 133 -13.79 -6.14 9.00
N GLY A 134 -12.71 -5.54 8.49
CA GLY A 134 -12.68 -4.16 7.97
C GLY A 134 -13.01 -3.10 9.03
N ARG A 135 -12.45 -3.24 10.24
CA ARG A 135 -12.70 -2.38 11.41
C ARG A 135 -11.55 -1.41 11.69
N ASP A 136 -11.03 -0.74 10.67
CA ASP A 136 -9.79 0.08 10.77
C ASP A 136 -9.87 1.21 11.80
N ALA A 137 -11.01 1.89 11.88
CA ALA A 137 -11.21 2.94 12.88
C ALA A 137 -11.10 2.41 14.32
N LEU A 138 -11.47 1.15 14.56
CA LEU A 138 -11.33 0.51 15.86
C LEU A 138 -9.86 0.11 16.11
N ARG A 139 -9.18 -0.45 15.11
CA ARG A 139 -7.75 -0.78 15.19
C ARG A 139 -6.90 0.43 15.57
N MET A 140 -7.09 1.56 14.87
CA MET A 140 -6.36 2.80 15.13
C MET A 140 -6.58 3.30 16.56
N ARG A 141 -7.84 3.35 17.03
CA ARG A 141 -8.14 3.76 18.42
C ARG A 141 -7.57 2.79 19.45
N ALA A 142 -7.64 1.50 19.19
CA ALA A 142 -7.13 0.47 20.10
C ALA A 142 -5.60 0.55 20.23
N ARG A 143 -4.88 0.80 19.13
CA ARG A 143 -3.44 1.05 19.14
C ARG A 143 -3.08 2.25 20.01
N THR A 144 -3.73 3.39 19.80
CA THR A 144 -3.53 4.58 20.66
C THR A 144 -3.83 4.27 22.12
N ALA A 145 -4.92 3.57 22.42
CA ALA A 145 -5.28 3.23 23.80
C ALA A 145 -4.24 2.30 24.47
N VAL A 146 -3.64 1.36 23.73
CA VAL A 146 -2.56 0.50 24.24
C VAL A 146 -1.27 1.28 24.42
N GLU A 147 -0.91 2.15 23.48
CA GLU A 147 0.24 3.05 23.58
C GLU A 147 0.13 3.95 24.82
N GLU A 148 -1.03 4.57 25.05
CA GLU A 148 -1.30 5.39 26.23
C GLU A 148 -1.28 4.58 27.53
N ARG A 149 -1.81 3.35 27.50
CA ARG A 149 -1.94 2.51 28.69
C ARG A 149 -0.62 1.87 29.11
N LEU A 150 0.16 1.37 28.16
CA LEU A 150 1.37 0.58 28.43
C LEU A 150 2.67 1.34 28.12
N GLY A 151 2.64 2.43 27.36
CA GLY A 151 3.77 3.33 27.19
C GLY A 151 4.92 2.83 26.31
N TYR A 152 4.72 1.79 25.51
CA TYR A 152 5.74 1.30 24.57
C TYR A 152 5.77 2.17 23.32
N PRO A 153 6.91 2.80 22.95
CA PRO A 153 7.04 3.46 21.66
C PRO A 153 6.99 2.43 20.52
N ARG A 154 6.63 2.84 19.31
CA ARG A 154 6.54 1.93 18.15
C ARG A 154 7.85 1.21 17.82
N SER A 155 8.99 1.83 18.11
CA SER A 155 10.32 1.23 18.00
C SER A 155 10.57 0.06 18.96
N GLU A 156 9.73 -0.11 19.98
CA GLU A 156 9.75 -1.21 20.94
C GLU A 156 8.46 -2.06 20.82
N GLN A 157 7.82 -2.04 19.65
CA GLN A 157 6.64 -2.86 19.35
C GLN A 157 6.93 -3.81 18.19
N HIS A 158 6.27 -4.96 18.15
CA HIS A 158 6.10 -5.75 16.92
C HIS A 158 4.62 -5.90 16.58
N TYR A 159 4.30 -6.25 15.34
CA TYR A 159 2.92 -6.41 14.89
C TYR A 159 2.70 -7.77 14.21
N LEU A 160 1.61 -8.45 14.54
CA LEU A 160 1.19 -9.69 13.90
C LEU A 160 -0.11 -9.38 13.13
N SER A 161 -0.04 -9.39 11.80
CA SER A 161 -1.13 -8.86 10.96
C SER A 161 -2.29 -9.83 10.76
N GLY A 162 -2.06 -11.14 10.87
CA GLY A 162 -3.13 -12.14 10.81
C GLY A 162 -2.90 -13.32 9.88
N PHE A 163 -3.98 -14.08 9.69
CA PHE A 163 -4.08 -15.23 8.81
C PHE A 163 -5.53 -15.37 8.29
N VAL A 164 -5.70 -16.07 7.17
CA VAL A 164 -7.02 -16.42 6.63
C VAL A 164 -7.45 -17.80 7.15
N ALA A 165 -8.37 -17.84 8.10
CA ALA A 165 -8.77 -19.08 8.78
C ALA A 165 -9.36 -20.12 7.81
N ASP A 166 -10.42 -19.76 7.08
CA ASP A 166 -11.10 -20.63 6.12
C ASP A 166 -10.62 -20.35 4.68
N PRO A 167 -10.31 -21.37 3.86
CA PRO A 167 -9.94 -21.16 2.46
C PRO A 167 -11.00 -20.42 1.63
N ALA A 168 -12.29 -20.46 2.00
CA ALA A 168 -13.34 -19.68 1.36
C ALA A 168 -13.13 -18.16 1.51
N ASP A 169 -12.41 -17.73 2.55
CA ASP A 169 -12.20 -16.34 2.91
C ASP A 169 -10.90 -15.76 2.35
N ARG A 170 -10.32 -16.37 1.31
CA ARG A 170 -9.05 -15.93 0.68
C ARG A 170 -9.03 -14.45 0.28
N ALA A 171 -10.19 -13.83 0.06
CA ALA A 171 -10.33 -12.39 -0.18
C ALA A 171 -9.90 -11.50 1.00
N GLN A 172 -9.61 -12.05 2.18
CA GLN A 172 -9.09 -11.33 3.34
C GLN A 172 -7.60 -11.00 3.26
N TRP A 173 -6.83 -11.68 2.39
CA TRP A 173 -5.38 -11.46 2.28
C TRP A 173 -4.97 -10.01 2.01
N PRO A 174 -5.62 -9.26 1.08
CA PRO A 174 -5.29 -7.85 0.87
C PRO A 174 -5.35 -7.02 2.15
N ALA A 175 -6.39 -7.17 2.97
CA ALA A 175 -6.51 -6.43 4.23
C ALA A 175 -5.39 -6.79 5.23
N ILE A 176 -5.00 -8.08 5.30
CA ILE A 176 -3.89 -8.55 6.15
C ILE A 176 -2.55 -7.97 5.69
N LEU A 177 -2.32 -7.89 4.37
CA LEU A 177 -1.12 -7.31 3.78
C LEU A 177 -1.08 -5.79 3.97
N ASP A 178 -2.19 -5.10 3.75
CA ASP A 178 -2.31 -3.66 3.96
C ASP A 178 -2.04 -3.29 5.42
N ALA A 179 -2.58 -4.05 6.37
CA ALA A 179 -2.31 -3.88 7.79
C ALA A 179 -0.83 -4.11 8.15
N ALA A 180 -0.17 -5.07 7.50
CA ALA A 180 1.25 -5.33 7.70
C ALA A 180 2.12 -4.18 7.16
N LEU A 181 1.78 -3.66 5.98
CA LEU A 181 2.45 -2.51 5.37
C LEU A 181 2.22 -1.24 6.20
N GLU A 182 0.99 -1.01 6.65
CA GLU A 182 0.63 0.07 7.56
C GLU A 182 1.54 0.06 8.80
N ALA A 183 1.65 -1.08 9.50
CA ALA A 183 2.52 -1.18 10.68
C ALA A 183 3.98 -0.86 10.37
N SER A 184 4.49 -1.32 9.22
CA SER A 184 5.85 -1.03 8.74
C SER A 184 6.05 0.47 8.51
N THR A 185 5.11 1.13 7.81
CA THR A 185 5.16 2.58 7.56
C THR A 185 5.04 3.43 8.83
N LEU A 186 4.35 2.90 9.85
CA LEU A 186 4.24 3.53 11.17
C LEU A 186 5.53 3.40 12.01
N GLY A 187 6.54 2.68 11.53
CA GLY A 187 7.85 2.53 12.17
C GLY A 187 7.94 1.37 13.17
N VAL A 188 7.06 0.37 13.06
CA VAL A 188 7.17 -0.89 13.82
C VAL A 188 8.31 -1.73 13.25
N PRO A 189 9.36 -2.08 14.03
CA PRO A 189 10.54 -2.76 13.49
C PRO A 189 10.30 -4.13 12.87
N GLU A 190 9.42 -4.94 13.46
CA GLU A 190 9.14 -6.30 12.99
C GLU A 190 7.64 -6.50 12.81
N VAL A 191 7.27 -6.97 11.62
CA VAL A 191 5.89 -7.26 11.24
C VAL A 191 5.80 -8.69 10.74
N PHE A 192 4.86 -9.45 11.28
CA PHE A 192 4.74 -10.88 11.03
C PHE A 192 3.40 -11.23 10.37
N ILE A 193 3.48 -11.97 9.28
CA ILE A 193 2.38 -12.78 8.77
C ILE A 193 2.54 -14.18 9.37
N TRP A 194 1.97 -14.38 10.55
CA TRP A 194 2.07 -15.61 11.33
C TRP A 194 1.14 -16.73 10.81
N ALA A 195 1.20 -16.99 9.50
CA ALA A 195 0.19 -17.74 8.79
C ALA A 195 0.80 -18.79 7.85
N LEU A 196 1.95 -19.37 8.18
CA LEU A 196 2.69 -20.25 7.27
C LEU A 196 1.80 -21.35 6.62
N PRO A 197 0.94 -22.08 7.37
CA PRO A 197 0.03 -23.05 6.75
C PRO A 197 -0.93 -22.43 5.73
N GLN A 198 -1.49 -21.26 6.03
CA GLN A 198 -2.47 -20.56 5.20
C GLN A 198 -1.79 -19.91 3.97
N VAL A 199 -0.59 -19.35 4.14
CA VAL A 199 0.25 -18.82 3.05
C VAL A 199 0.53 -19.91 2.02
N LEU A 200 0.92 -21.10 2.49
CA LEU A 200 1.17 -22.26 1.64
C LEU A 200 -0.13 -22.78 0.99
N ARG A 201 -1.22 -22.90 1.75
CA ARG A 201 -2.54 -23.32 1.24
C ARG A 201 -3.03 -22.43 0.10
N ASP A 202 -2.89 -21.11 0.27
CA ASP A 202 -3.47 -20.12 -0.63
C ASP A 202 -2.49 -19.66 -1.72
N ASN A 203 -1.28 -20.22 -1.74
CA ASN A 203 -0.19 -19.81 -2.62
C ASN A 203 0.04 -18.28 -2.59
N LEU A 204 0.00 -17.70 -1.38
CA LEU A 204 0.25 -16.27 -1.21
C LEU A 204 1.72 -15.98 -1.55
N THR A 205 1.93 -15.17 -2.58
CA THR A 205 3.26 -14.70 -2.98
C THR A 205 3.35 -13.21 -2.70
N ILE A 206 4.32 -12.81 -1.88
CA ILE A 206 4.61 -11.42 -1.56
C ILE A 206 5.95 -11.10 -2.20
N PHE A 207 5.98 -10.12 -3.09
CA PHE A 207 7.22 -9.60 -3.63
C PHE A 207 7.74 -8.55 -2.64
N GLY A 208 8.87 -8.84 -1.97
CA GLY A 208 9.52 -7.87 -1.11
C GLY A 208 10.03 -6.69 -1.92
N GLU A 209 9.80 -5.48 -1.44
CA GLU A 209 10.34 -4.27 -2.06
C GLU A 209 11.86 -4.23 -1.85
N GLU A 210 12.62 -4.51 -2.91
CA GLU A 210 13.97 -3.94 -3.01
C GLU A 210 13.82 -2.41 -2.96
N ARG A 211 14.42 -1.80 -1.93
CA ARG A 211 14.62 -0.36 -1.68
C ARG A 211 13.96 0.52 -2.76
N GLU A 212 12.69 0.89 -2.53
CA GLU A 212 11.81 1.69 -3.40
C GLU A 212 12.57 2.27 -4.61
N LEU A 213 12.72 1.46 -5.65
CA LEU A 213 13.11 1.96 -6.94
C LEU A 213 11.88 2.73 -7.39
N ASN A 214 11.88 4.05 -7.23
CA ASN A 214 10.83 4.90 -7.75
C ASN A 214 10.63 4.52 -9.23
N PRO A 215 9.54 3.84 -9.60
CA PRO A 215 9.41 3.26 -10.93
C PRO A 215 9.21 4.34 -12.00
N PHE A 216 9.00 5.59 -11.58
CA PHE A 216 8.79 6.73 -12.46
C PHE A 216 9.31 8.03 -11.83
N ASP A 217 10.36 8.61 -12.43
CA ASP A 217 10.79 9.98 -12.10
C ASP A 217 9.95 10.98 -12.91
N ASP A 218 9.27 11.93 -12.25
CA ASP A 218 8.40 12.92 -12.92
C ASP A 218 9.19 14.07 -13.58
N VAL A 219 10.18 13.69 -14.39
CA VAL A 219 11.06 14.57 -15.15
C VAL A 219 10.82 14.39 -16.64
N LEU A 220 10.95 15.48 -17.40
CA LEU A 220 10.85 15.43 -18.86
C LEU A 220 12.17 14.90 -19.45
N PHE A 221 12.07 14.16 -20.56
CA PHE A 221 13.23 13.82 -21.38
C PHE A 221 14.00 15.11 -21.74
N PRO A 222 15.33 15.14 -21.59
CA PRO A 222 16.05 16.39 -21.39
C PRO A 222 16.48 17.04 -22.71
N ILE A 223 16.25 16.38 -23.85
CA ILE A 223 16.66 16.85 -25.17
C ILE A 223 15.38 17.15 -25.95
N GLU A 224 15.30 18.34 -26.53
CA GLU A 224 14.23 18.71 -27.45
C GLU A 224 14.39 17.88 -28.72
N ILE A 225 13.61 16.81 -28.81
CA ILE A 225 13.59 16.01 -30.02
C ILE A 225 12.75 16.80 -31.02
N GLY A 226 13.43 17.46 -31.96
CA GLY A 226 12.77 18.11 -33.09
C GLY A 226 11.93 17.11 -33.91
N ALA A 227 11.34 17.56 -35.02
CA ALA A 227 10.45 16.78 -35.89
C ALA A 227 11.07 15.51 -36.53
N GLU A 228 12.28 15.12 -36.12
CA GLU A 228 13.02 13.92 -36.56
C GLU A 228 12.88 12.73 -35.59
N ALA A 229 12.16 12.87 -34.47
CA ALA A 229 11.72 11.73 -33.67
C ALA A 229 10.89 10.77 -34.53
N SER A 230 11.00 9.46 -34.36
CA SER A 230 10.02 8.54 -34.95
C SER A 230 9.06 8.02 -33.89
N VAL A 231 7.77 7.91 -34.23
CA VAL A 231 6.74 7.27 -33.41
C VAL A 231 6.16 6.07 -34.14
N SER A 232 6.00 4.96 -33.44
CA SER A 232 5.43 3.71 -33.96
C SER A 232 4.36 3.17 -33.01
N PRO A 233 3.07 3.45 -33.27
CA PRO A 233 1.96 2.82 -32.56
C PRO A 233 1.84 1.33 -32.93
N GLY A 234 1.70 0.45 -31.94
CA GLY A 234 1.57 -0.99 -32.17
C GLY A 234 0.46 -1.66 -31.34
N PHE A 235 -0.26 -2.60 -31.95
CA PHE A 235 -1.21 -3.51 -31.28
C PHE A 235 -0.60 -4.91 -31.12
N SER A 236 -1.07 -5.67 -30.13
CA SER A 236 -0.76 -7.09 -30.01
C SER A 236 -1.97 -7.90 -30.47
N THR A 237 -1.84 -8.61 -31.60
CA THR A 237 -2.89 -9.45 -32.17
C THR A 237 -2.32 -10.83 -32.48
N SER A 238 -2.89 -11.87 -31.89
CA SER A 238 -2.59 -13.25 -32.24
C SER A 238 -3.43 -13.66 -33.43
N VAL A 239 -2.79 -14.11 -34.52
CA VAL A 239 -3.48 -14.59 -35.73
C VAL A 239 -3.19 -16.08 -35.90
N VAL A 240 -4.23 -16.89 -35.99
CA VAL A 240 -4.16 -18.33 -36.25
C VAL A 240 -4.84 -18.62 -37.58
N THR A 241 -4.10 -19.16 -38.54
CA THR A 241 -4.63 -19.56 -39.85
C THR A 241 -4.91 -21.05 -39.86
N SER A 242 -6.13 -21.44 -40.22
CA SER A 242 -6.53 -22.84 -40.37
C SER A 242 -5.89 -23.48 -41.61
N ALA A 243 -5.88 -24.81 -41.67
CA ALA A 243 -5.42 -25.55 -42.85
C ALA A 243 -6.23 -25.26 -44.13
N SER A 244 -7.44 -24.71 -44.01
CA SER A 244 -8.28 -24.26 -45.14
C SER A 244 -8.06 -22.79 -45.50
N GLY A 245 -7.11 -22.10 -44.87
CA GLY A 245 -6.76 -20.70 -45.14
C GLY A 245 -7.62 -19.66 -44.41
N HIS A 246 -8.48 -20.07 -43.46
CA HIS A 246 -9.29 -19.12 -42.67
C HIS A 246 -8.50 -18.59 -41.48
N GLU A 247 -8.57 -17.28 -41.23
CA GLU A 247 -7.89 -16.65 -40.09
C GLU A 247 -8.83 -16.44 -38.91
N TRP A 248 -8.35 -16.80 -37.74
CA TRP A 248 -8.88 -16.38 -36.45
C TRP A 248 -7.94 -15.35 -35.85
N ARG A 249 -8.48 -14.20 -35.42
CA ARG A 249 -7.70 -13.09 -34.86
C ARG A 249 -8.16 -12.81 -33.44
N ASN A 250 -7.23 -12.80 -32.49
CA ASN A 250 -7.46 -12.42 -31.10
C ASN A 250 -6.66 -11.15 -30.77
N VAL A 251 -7.35 -10.06 -30.45
CA VAL A 251 -6.73 -8.78 -30.11
C VAL A 251 -6.37 -8.81 -28.63
N ASN A 252 -5.08 -8.93 -28.32
CA ASN A 252 -4.58 -9.03 -26.95
C ASN A 252 -4.53 -7.66 -26.25
N TRP A 253 -4.37 -6.57 -27.00
CA TRP A 253 -4.36 -5.19 -26.46
C TRP A 253 -5.47 -4.35 -27.09
N GLN A 254 -6.33 -3.75 -26.26
CA GLN A 254 -7.42 -2.89 -26.73
C GLN A 254 -6.95 -1.48 -27.16
N GLN A 255 -5.80 -1.04 -26.67
CA GLN A 255 -5.17 0.24 -27.01
C GLN A 255 -3.83 -0.02 -27.68
N ALA A 256 -3.40 0.89 -28.56
CA ALA A 256 -2.04 0.86 -29.08
C ALA A 256 -1.03 1.07 -27.92
N ARG A 257 0.19 0.57 -28.09
CA ARG A 257 1.33 0.92 -27.24
C ARG A 257 2.35 1.66 -28.10
N LEU A 258 2.76 2.84 -27.67
CA LEU A 258 3.69 3.68 -28.42
C LEU A 258 5.13 3.22 -28.20
N ARG A 259 5.91 3.23 -29.28
CA ARG A 259 7.37 3.18 -29.27
C ARG A 259 7.89 4.43 -29.94
N PHE A 260 8.98 4.98 -29.41
CA PHE A 260 9.65 6.14 -29.99
C PHE A 260 11.11 5.83 -30.26
N ASP A 261 11.67 6.46 -31.29
CA ASP A 261 13.12 6.59 -31.43
C ASP A 261 13.51 8.06 -31.32
N ALA A 262 14.23 8.35 -30.25
CA ALA A 262 14.73 9.67 -29.87
C ALA A 262 16.12 9.98 -30.45
N GLY A 263 16.82 8.98 -30.99
CA GLY A 263 18.23 9.08 -31.42
C GLY A 263 18.51 10.18 -32.44
N PRO A 264 17.72 10.32 -33.52
CA PRO A 264 17.96 11.34 -34.55
C PRO A 264 17.99 12.79 -34.04
N GLY A 265 17.35 13.06 -32.90
CA GLY A 265 17.33 14.39 -32.29
C GLY A 265 18.56 14.76 -31.47
N VAL A 266 19.48 13.81 -31.21
CA VAL A 266 20.64 14.05 -30.32
C VAL A 266 21.85 14.49 -31.14
N ARG A 267 22.22 15.76 -31.01
CA ARG A 267 23.27 16.44 -31.80
C ARG A 267 24.30 17.11 -30.91
N GLY A 268 25.55 16.64 -31.02
CA GLY A 268 26.70 17.29 -30.40
C GLY A 268 27.01 16.81 -28.98
N ASP A 269 28.18 17.21 -28.49
CA ASP A 269 28.77 16.60 -27.28
C ASP A 269 27.99 16.91 -25.99
N SER A 270 27.42 18.11 -25.85
CA SER A 270 26.66 18.50 -24.64
C SER A 270 25.34 17.73 -24.49
N GLU A 271 24.67 17.45 -25.60
CA GLU A 271 23.43 16.65 -25.60
C GLU A 271 23.74 15.19 -25.32
N LEU A 272 24.85 14.65 -25.84
CA LEU A 272 25.32 13.31 -25.50
C LEU A 272 25.66 13.16 -24.01
N GLU A 273 26.36 14.13 -23.41
CA GLU A 273 26.64 14.13 -21.97
C GLU A 273 25.35 14.12 -21.15
N THR A 274 24.37 14.94 -21.56
CA THR A 274 23.04 15.02 -20.94
C THR A 274 22.29 13.68 -21.06
N LEU A 275 22.30 13.06 -22.24
CA LEU A 275 21.68 11.75 -22.48
C LEU A 275 22.32 10.65 -21.63
N ILE A 276 23.66 10.59 -21.57
CA ILE A 276 24.38 9.60 -20.78
C ILE A 276 24.03 9.74 -19.30
N ALA A 277 24.02 10.99 -18.78
CA ALA A 277 23.66 11.26 -17.41
C ALA A 277 22.21 10.85 -17.11
N PHE A 278 21.28 11.20 -18.00
CA PHE A 278 19.86 10.87 -17.89
C PHE A 278 19.62 9.36 -17.93
N PHE A 279 20.27 8.63 -18.85
CA PHE A 279 20.18 7.18 -18.98
C PHE A 279 20.70 6.46 -17.73
N ARG A 280 21.86 6.89 -17.20
CA ARG A 280 22.44 6.32 -15.96
C ARG A 280 21.56 6.58 -14.74
N ALA A 281 20.96 7.76 -14.64
CA ALA A 281 20.03 8.08 -13.55
C ALA A 281 18.79 7.19 -13.57
N ARG A 282 18.31 6.79 -14.77
CA ARG A 282 17.12 5.94 -14.97
C ARG A 282 17.42 4.43 -14.94
N ARG A 283 18.71 4.05 -14.95
CA ARG A 283 19.18 2.66 -14.95
C ARG A 283 18.55 1.84 -16.10
N GLY A 284 18.57 2.39 -17.31
CA GLY A 284 17.95 1.76 -18.48
C GLY A 284 16.43 1.69 -18.35
N PRO A 285 15.80 0.51 -18.48
CA PRO A 285 14.35 0.35 -18.46
C PRO A 285 13.72 0.42 -17.06
N ALA A 286 14.52 0.53 -15.99
CA ALA A 286 14.05 0.39 -14.61
C ALA A 286 13.19 1.57 -14.12
N VAL A 287 13.49 2.80 -14.55
CA VAL A 287 12.78 4.01 -14.11
C VAL A 287 12.19 4.74 -15.32
N GLY A 288 10.88 4.95 -15.30
CA GLY A 288 10.15 5.74 -16.29
C GLY A 288 10.30 7.24 -16.12
N PHE A 289 9.91 7.99 -17.14
CA PHE A 289 9.95 9.45 -17.20
C PHE A 289 8.95 9.99 -18.24
N ARG A 290 8.75 11.31 -18.27
CA ARG A 290 7.86 11.97 -19.24
C ARG A 290 8.56 12.17 -20.57
N PHE A 291 7.84 11.94 -21.66
CA PHE A 291 8.29 12.23 -23.02
C PHE A 291 7.26 13.08 -23.75
N HIS A 292 7.70 14.20 -24.31
CA HIS A 292 6.83 15.05 -25.11
C HIS A 292 6.75 14.48 -26.54
N ASP A 293 5.58 13.97 -26.92
CA ASP A 293 5.35 13.44 -28.27
C ASP A 293 5.13 14.60 -29.27
N PRO A 294 6.02 14.84 -30.24
CA PRO A 294 5.87 15.94 -31.18
C PRO A 294 4.67 15.76 -32.13
N TYR A 295 4.16 14.54 -32.28
CA TYR A 295 3.06 14.22 -33.20
C TYR A 295 1.70 14.19 -32.51
N ASP A 296 1.66 13.87 -31.22
CA ASP A 296 0.41 13.71 -30.47
C ASP A 296 0.53 14.08 -28.99
N HIS A 297 0.30 15.36 -28.67
CA HIS A 297 0.43 15.91 -27.32
C HIS A 297 -0.73 16.83 -26.92
N SER A 298 -1.84 16.85 -27.68
CA SER A 298 -2.97 17.75 -27.44
C SER A 298 -4.32 17.04 -27.45
N SER A 299 -5.25 17.50 -26.61
CA SER A 299 -6.67 17.14 -26.64
C SER A 299 -7.39 17.64 -27.90
N ASN A 300 -6.89 18.73 -28.51
CA ASN A 300 -7.47 19.30 -29.73
C ASN A 300 -6.79 18.72 -30.96
N GLY A 301 -7.39 17.68 -31.54
CA GLY A 301 -6.78 16.94 -32.64
C GLY A 301 -5.55 16.19 -32.14
N MET A 302 -4.38 16.41 -32.75
CA MET A 302 -3.12 15.80 -32.31
C MET A 302 -2.16 16.82 -31.69
N THR A 303 -2.06 18.02 -32.28
CA THR A 303 -1.11 19.08 -31.87
C THR A 303 -1.76 20.46 -31.75
N GLY A 304 -3.09 20.55 -31.77
CA GLY A 304 -3.81 21.83 -31.73
C GLY A 304 -3.74 22.53 -30.37
N ILE A 305 -4.18 23.78 -30.31
CA ILE A 305 -4.30 24.52 -29.03
C ILE A 305 -5.52 24.01 -28.26
N PRO A 306 -5.39 23.60 -26.98
CA PRO A 306 -6.51 23.07 -26.22
C PRO A 306 -7.66 24.07 -25.99
N GLY A 307 -8.88 23.62 -26.22
CA GLY A 307 -10.12 24.28 -25.83
C GLY A 307 -10.84 23.54 -24.70
N ALA A 308 -11.63 24.24 -23.88
CA ALA A 308 -12.30 23.62 -22.73
C ALA A 308 -13.30 22.50 -23.10
N ASN A 309 -13.70 22.43 -24.36
CA ASN A 309 -14.71 21.50 -24.88
C ASN A 309 -14.13 20.35 -25.72
N ASP A 310 -12.82 20.15 -25.71
CA ASP A 310 -12.15 19.21 -26.63
C ASP A 310 -12.56 17.75 -26.40
N GLN A 311 -12.51 17.27 -25.16
CA GLN A 311 -12.74 15.86 -24.81
C GLN A 311 -13.82 15.76 -23.74
N GLN A 312 -14.82 14.91 -23.97
CA GLN A 312 -15.79 14.56 -22.93
C GLN A 312 -15.15 13.54 -21.97
N ILE A 313 -15.05 13.92 -20.70
CA ILE A 313 -14.42 13.10 -19.65
C ILE A 313 -15.43 12.50 -18.67
N GLY A 314 -16.71 12.90 -18.76
CA GLY A 314 -17.79 12.29 -18.01
C GLY A 314 -19.09 13.10 -18.07
N SER A 315 -20.04 12.71 -17.22
CA SER A 315 -21.29 13.42 -16.98
C SER A 315 -21.50 13.54 -15.47
N GLY A 316 -22.02 14.68 -15.03
CA GLY A 316 -22.39 14.92 -13.64
C GLY A 316 -23.56 14.04 -13.21
N ASP A 317 -23.54 13.65 -11.94
CA ASP A 317 -24.61 12.93 -11.25
C ASP A 317 -25.05 13.63 -9.95
N GLY A 318 -24.46 14.80 -9.65
CA GLY A 318 -24.66 15.53 -8.39
C GLY A 318 -23.89 14.98 -7.19
N VAL A 319 -23.04 13.96 -7.36
CA VAL A 319 -22.29 13.31 -6.28
C VAL A 319 -20.79 13.21 -6.59
N LEU A 320 -20.41 12.78 -7.79
CA LEU A 320 -19.03 12.60 -8.20
C LEU A 320 -18.32 13.94 -8.41
N THR A 321 -17.16 14.10 -7.77
CA THR A 321 -16.30 15.27 -7.92
C THR A 321 -15.00 14.98 -8.68
N ARG A 322 -14.79 13.74 -9.13
CA ARG A 322 -13.52 13.27 -9.70
C ARG A 322 -13.71 12.78 -11.12
N PHE A 323 -13.00 13.38 -12.07
CA PHE A 323 -13.06 13.02 -13.49
C PHE A 323 -11.67 12.78 -14.06
N LYS A 324 -11.47 11.65 -14.74
CA LYS A 324 -10.18 11.25 -15.31
C LYS A 324 -10.03 11.87 -16.70
N LEU A 325 -8.92 12.56 -16.97
CA LEU A 325 -8.60 13.04 -18.31
C LEU A 325 -8.45 11.87 -19.29
N SER A 326 -9.15 11.95 -20.41
CA SER A 326 -9.07 10.96 -21.48
C SER A 326 -9.08 11.65 -22.83
N LYS A 327 -8.54 10.96 -23.83
CA LYS A 327 -8.57 11.37 -25.22
C LYS A 327 -9.17 10.26 -26.07
N ALA A 328 -10.18 10.58 -26.86
CA ALA A 328 -10.78 9.65 -27.81
C ALA A 328 -10.04 9.69 -29.16
N TYR A 329 -9.79 8.52 -29.73
CA TYR A 329 -9.26 8.32 -31.07
C TYR A 329 -10.31 7.57 -31.90
N GLY A 330 -10.94 8.29 -32.83
CA GLY A 330 -12.02 7.75 -33.65
C GLY A 330 -13.18 7.22 -32.81
N GLU A 331 -13.83 6.16 -33.29
CA GLU A 331 -15.07 5.63 -32.71
C GLU A 331 -14.86 4.49 -31.69
N GLY A 332 -13.62 4.12 -31.35
CA GLY A 332 -13.35 2.89 -30.59
C GLY A 332 -12.25 2.93 -29.54
N GLU A 333 -11.31 3.88 -29.59
CA GLU A 333 -10.21 3.94 -28.64
C GLU A 333 -10.35 5.18 -27.74
N VAL A 334 -10.39 4.95 -26.43
CA VAL A 334 -10.33 6.02 -25.42
C VAL A 334 -9.06 5.79 -24.61
N ARG A 335 -8.09 6.69 -24.75
CA ARG A 335 -6.82 6.64 -24.03
C ARG A 335 -6.93 7.46 -22.76
N ARG A 336 -6.42 6.90 -21.67
CA ARG A 336 -6.31 7.60 -20.39
C ARG A 336 -5.05 8.46 -20.37
N ILE A 337 -5.17 9.70 -19.90
CA ILE A 337 -4.09 10.69 -19.91
C ILE A 337 -3.66 11.02 -18.49
N THR A 338 -2.51 10.49 -18.07
CA THR A 338 -2.03 10.57 -16.68
C THR A 338 -1.05 11.71 -16.43
N ARG A 339 -0.41 12.24 -17.48
CA ARG A 339 0.64 13.27 -17.41
C ARG A 339 0.24 14.55 -18.17
N PRO A 340 -0.81 15.27 -17.74
CA PRO A 340 -1.14 16.55 -18.36
C PRO A 340 -0.05 17.59 -18.07
N VAL A 341 0.23 18.45 -19.05
CA VAL A 341 1.19 19.55 -18.88
C VAL A 341 0.58 20.59 -17.93
N PRO A 342 1.25 20.94 -16.82
CA PRO A 342 0.75 21.94 -15.88
C PRO A 342 0.41 23.27 -16.57
N GLY A 343 -0.72 23.86 -16.21
CA GLY A 343 -1.19 25.13 -16.76
C GLY A 343 -1.85 25.06 -18.15
N SER A 344 -1.87 23.89 -18.81
CA SER A 344 -2.56 23.70 -20.09
C SER A 344 -4.03 23.29 -19.97
N VAL A 345 -4.41 22.77 -18.80
CA VAL A 345 -5.72 22.16 -18.58
C VAL A 345 -6.81 23.23 -18.53
N ARG A 346 -7.89 22.98 -19.27
CA ARG A 346 -9.12 23.76 -19.31
C ARG A 346 -10.28 22.80 -19.08
N VAL A 347 -11.30 23.23 -18.34
CA VAL A 347 -12.45 22.40 -17.97
C VAL A 347 -13.73 23.15 -18.26
N ALA A 348 -14.74 22.47 -18.82
CA ALA A 348 -16.07 23.02 -19.01
C ALA A 348 -17.15 22.09 -18.44
N ILE A 349 -18.23 22.71 -17.94
CA ILE A 349 -19.45 22.03 -17.47
C ILE A 349 -20.60 22.57 -18.33
N GLY A 350 -21.36 21.68 -18.97
CA GLY A 350 -22.46 22.07 -19.85
C GLY A 350 -22.02 22.98 -21.02
N GLY A 351 -20.78 22.82 -21.49
CA GLY A 351 -20.18 23.64 -22.56
C GLY A 351 -19.55 24.96 -22.12
N VAL A 352 -19.68 25.34 -20.84
CA VAL A 352 -19.17 26.61 -20.30
C VAL A 352 -17.86 26.39 -19.54
N GLU A 353 -16.80 27.08 -19.96
CA GLU A 353 -15.47 27.00 -19.32
C GLU A 353 -15.50 27.51 -17.87
N GLN A 354 -14.92 26.72 -16.97
CA GLN A 354 -14.81 27.01 -15.55
C GLN A 354 -13.42 27.57 -15.25
N GLN A 355 -13.36 28.80 -14.74
CA GLN A 355 -12.10 29.47 -14.40
C GLN A 355 -11.57 29.10 -13.00
N MET A 356 -12.45 28.61 -12.12
CA MET A 356 -12.16 28.23 -10.73
C MET A 356 -13.10 27.11 -10.29
N GLY A 357 -12.94 26.61 -9.05
CA GLY A 357 -13.80 25.56 -8.49
C GLY A 357 -13.33 24.14 -8.83
N TRP A 358 -12.09 24.00 -9.33
CA TRP A 358 -11.48 22.72 -9.64
C TRP A 358 -9.95 22.77 -9.55
N ALA A 359 -9.32 21.60 -9.46
CA ALA A 359 -7.88 21.41 -9.46
C ALA A 359 -7.47 20.14 -10.24
N VAL A 360 -6.22 20.08 -10.71
CA VAL A 360 -5.63 18.88 -11.31
C VAL A 360 -4.85 18.13 -10.23
N ALA A 361 -5.30 16.92 -9.89
CA ALA A 361 -4.57 15.99 -9.03
C ALA A 361 -3.64 15.08 -9.84
N ALA A 362 -2.76 14.38 -9.12
CA ALA A 362 -1.84 13.39 -9.66
C ALA A 362 -2.55 12.37 -10.57
N GLY A 363 -1.84 11.91 -11.60
CA GLY A 363 -2.37 11.01 -12.60
C GLY A 363 -3.41 11.66 -13.51
N GLY A 364 -3.50 12.99 -13.62
CA GLY A 364 -4.41 13.67 -14.54
C GLY A 364 -5.89 13.49 -14.17
N VAL A 365 -6.21 13.72 -12.90
CA VAL A 365 -7.60 13.70 -12.39
C VAL A 365 -8.05 15.13 -12.10
N ILE A 366 -9.19 15.53 -12.67
CA ILE A 366 -9.87 16.78 -12.32
C ILE A 366 -10.67 16.56 -11.04
N LEU A 367 -10.42 17.40 -10.04
CA LEU A 367 -11.16 17.46 -8.78
C LEU A 367 -12.01 18.72 -8.78
N PHE A 368 -13.32 18.59 -8.67
CA PHE A 368 -14.22 19.73 -8.46
C PHE A 368 -14.48 19.95 -6.97
N ASP A 369 -14.58 21.22 -6.57
CA ASP A 369 -14.97 21.60 -5.20
C ASP A 369 -16.44 21.26 -4.91
N THR A 370 -17.28 21.31 -5.95
CA THR A 370 -18.71 20.97 -5.91
C THR A 370 -19.04 20.01 -7.06
N PRO A 371 -19.78 18.91 -6.83
CA PRO A 371 -20.09 17.97 -7.89
C PRO A 371 -20.90 18.62 -9.02
N PRO A 372 -20.55 18.38 -10.30
CA PRO A 372 -21.37 18.81 -11.44
C PRO A 372 -22.80 18.24 -11.34
N ALA A 373 -23.80 19.01 -11.77
CA ALA A 373 -25.19 18.62 -11.61
C ALA A 373 -25.54 17.40 -12.49
N SER A 374 -26.60 16.69 -12.11
CA SER A 374 -27.04 15.50 -12.85
C SER A 374 -27.36 15.85 -14.30
N GLY A 375 -26.68 15.19 -15.24
CA GLY A 375 -26.84 15.39 -16.68
C GLY A 375 -25.92 16.45 -17.29
N ASP A 376 -25.17 17.21 -16.49
CA ASP A 376 -24.20 18.15 -17.02
C ASP A 376 -23.02 17.41 -17.67
N GLN A 377 -22.72 17.73 -18.93
CA GLN A 377 -21.55 17.18 -19.59
C GLN A 377 -20.28 17.82 -19.03
N VAL A 378 -19.30 16.99 -18.66
CA VAL A 378 -17.98 17.45 -18.22
C VAL A 378 -16.99 17.23 -19.35
N THR A 379 -16.39 18.32 -19.81
CA THR A 379 -15.38 18.34 -20.88
C THR A 379 -14.07 18.95 -20.40
N ALA A 380 -12.98 18.58 -21.04
CA ALA A 380 -11.68 19.17 -20.79
C ALA A 380 -10.82 19.27 -22.06
N GLY A 381 -9.95 20.27 -22.08
CA GLY A 381 -8.82 20.36 -23.00
C GLY A 381 -7.51 20.45 -22.23
N PHE A 382 -6.44 19.90 -22.77
CA PHE A 382 -5.14 19.81 -22.13
C PHE A 382 -4.04 19.48 -23.15
N LEU A 383 -2.81 19.88 -22.83
CA LEU A 383 -1.61 19.27 -23.41
C LEU A 383 -1.15 18.12 -22.51
N PHE A 384 -0.43 17.14 -23.04
CA PHE A 384 0.04 16.00 -22.27
C PHE A 384 1.41 15.47 -22.73
N ASP A 385 2.12 14.86 -21.79
CA ASP A 385 3.32 14.07 -22.05
C ASP A 385 2.96 12.57 -22.00
N VAL A 386 3.77 11.74 -22.67
CA VAL A 386 3.64 10.28 -22.64
C VAL A 386 4.58 9.70 -21.58
N PRO A 387 4.09 8.90 -20.62
CA PRO A 387 4.96 8.18 -19.70
C PRO A 387 5.69 7.07 -20.47
N VAL A 388 7.02 7.11 -20.47
CA VAL A 388 7.88 6.14 -21.18
C VAL A 388 9.01 5.66 -20.28
N ARG A 389 9.71 4.62 -20.74
CA ARG A 389 11.04 4.23 -20.26
C ARG A 389 11.95 3.96 -21.45
N PHE A 390 13.26 3.85 -21.20
CA PHE A 390 14.16 3.27 -22.19
C PHE A 390 13.73 1.83 -22.53
N ALA A 391 13.87 1.46 -23.80
CA ALA A 391 13.55 0.12 -24.28
C ALA A 391 14.60 -0.90 -23.83
N ASP A 392 15.87 -0.48 -23.78
CA ASP A 392 17.06 -1.33 -23.66
C ASP A 392 17.91 -0.97 -22.44
N ASP A 393 18.64 -1.96 -21.92
CA ASP A 393 19.62 -1.80 -20.83
C ASP A 393 20.92 -1.11 -21.27
N ARG A 394 21.06 -0.79 -22.56
CA ARG A 394 22.24 -0.15 -23.14
C ARG A 394 21.84 0.89 -24.18
N ILE A 395 22.65 1.95 -24.29
CA ILE A 395 22.61 2.90 -25.40
C ILE A 395 23.97 2.90 -26.11
N GLU A 396 23.96 2.88 -27.44
CA GLU A 396 25.17 2.96 -28.25
C GLU A 396 25.42 4.41 -28.66
N ILE A 397 26.63 4.91 -28.43
CA ILE A 397 27.03 6.29 -28.73
C ILE A 397 28.30 6.25 -29.56
N ASN A 398 28.25 6.87 -30.73
CA ASN A 398 29.37 6.91 -31.66
C ASN A 398 29.83 8.36 -31.88
N ARG A 399 31.14 8.57 -32.01
CA ARG A 399 31.70 9.85 -32.47
C ARG A 399 31.92 9.79 -33.97
N ALA A 400 31.02 10.38 -34.75
CA ALA A 400 31.06 10.33 -36.21
C ALA A 400 32.13 11.27 -36.81
N THR A 401 32.44 12.42 -36.17
CA THR A 401 33.58 13.29 -36.54
C THR A 401 34.12 14.08 -35.34
N PHE A 402 35.28 14.75 -35.49
CA PHE A 402 36.07 15.42 -34.43
C PHE A 402 35.29 16.43 -33.55
N LEU A 403 34.06 16.81 -33.93
CA LEU A 403 33.16 17.71 -33.18
C LEU A 403 31.68 17.30 -33.21
N ALA A 404 31.33 16.11 -33.73
CA ALA A 404 29.95 15.64 -33.78
C ALA A 404 29.86 14.18 -33.34
N GLY A 405 29.40 13.97 -32.10
CA GLY A 405 28.86 12.68 -31.68
C GLY A 405 27.39 12.55 -32.04
N GLU A 406 26.97 11.32 -32.35
CA GLU A 406 25.61 10.94 -32.67
C GLU A 406 25.18 9.72 -31.83
N ALA A 407 23.91 9.69 -31.43
CA ALA A 407 23.27 8.50 -30.89
C ALA A 407 22.34 7.95 -31.98
N PRO A 408 22.73 6.90 -32.72
CA PRO A 408 21.99 6.47 -33.91
C PRO A 408 20.56 5.99 -33.60
N SER A 409 20.31 5.50 -32.39
CA SER A 409 18.98 5.15 -31.90
C SER A 409 18.90 5.28 -30.38
N VAL A 410 17.81 5.84 -29.89
CA VAL A 410 17.43 5.90 -28.48
C VAL A 410 15.99 5.44 -28.38
N SER A 411 15.81 4.12 -28.25
CA SER A 411 14.49 3.51 -28.23
C SER A 411 13.78 3.73 -26.89
N LEU A 412 12.56 4.25 -26.94
CA LEU A 412 11.67 4.47 -25.81
C LEU A 412 10.38 3.66 -25.98
N VAL A 413 9.82 3.19 -24.88
CA VAL A 413 8.54 2.45 -24.89
C VAL A 413 7.60 3.03 -23.84
N GLU A 414 6.36 3.24 -24.24
CA GLU A 414 5.28 3.69 -23.36
C GLU A 414 5.07 2.74 -22.17
N ILE A 415 4.82 3.33 -21.01
CA ILE A 415 4.38 2.69 -19.77
C ILE A 415 2.87 2.88 -19.65
N ARG A 416 2.14 1.82 -19.30
CA ARG A 416 0.72 1.92 -18.95
C ARG A 416 0.61 2.12 -17.44
N GLU A 417 0.06 3.26 -17.03
CA GLU A 417 -0.03 3.64 -15.61
C GLU A 417 -1.41 3.31 -14.99
N ASP A 418 -2.30 2.66 -15.74
CA ASP A 418 -3.68 2.35 -15.34
C ASP A 418 -3.98 0.85 -15.14
N ALA A 419 -2.94 0.02 -15.00
CA ALA A 419 -3.07 -1.43 -14.84
C ALA A 419 -3.18 -1.86 -13.37
#